data_AF-A0A4V1ULX5-F1
#
_entry.id   AF-A0A4V1ULX5-F1
#
_cell.length_a   1.000
_cell.length_b   1.000
_cell.length_c   1.000
_cell.angle_alpha   90.00
_cell.angle_beta   90.00
_cell.angle_gamma   90.00
#
_symmetry.space_group_name_H-M   'P 1'
#
loop_
_entity.id
_entity.type
_entity.pdbx_description
1 polymer ?
#
loop_
_entity_poly.entity_id
_entity_poly.type
_entity_poly.pdbx_seq_one_letter_code
_entity_poly.pdbx_strand_id
1 'polypeptide(L)'
;DPRPDFCRTLWETVRDAKTIVVYSSFERTQVKHMAAAGIPFAAELLDALETRIVDLEKIVKENVYLEAFKYRTSIKTVLPALVPTMSYQGMAIADGTAAMTEFRRMVDPRTDPVRAAQIRNDLLAYCKQDTLAMVEVYRALRRLASTP
;
A
#
# COMPACT_ATOMS: atom_id res chain seq x y z
N ASP A 1 11.03 18.53 -6.95
CA ASP A 1 10.57 17.77 -5.79
C ASP A 1 9.09 17.46 -5.97
N PRO A 2 8.66 16.19 -6.10
CA PRO A 2 7.26 15.84 -6.35
C PRO A 2 6.38 15.86 -5.09
N ARG A 3 6.96 16.02 -3.89
CA ARG A 3 6.24 15.86 -2.61
C ARG A 3 5.07 16.84 -2.42
N PRO A 4 5.17 18.14 -2.75
CA PRO A 4 4.04 19.07 -2.56
C PRO A 4 2.79 18.69 -3.36
N ASP A 5 2.94 18.39 -4.65
CA ASP A 5 1.83 17.97 -5.50
C ASP A 5 1.27 16.60 -5.09
N PHE A 6 2.14 15.69 -4.68
CA PHE A 6 1.72 14.39 -4.14
C PHE A 6 0.87 14.56 -2.88
N CYS A 7 1.32 15.35 -1.89
CA CYS A 7 0.57 15.58 -0.67
C CYS A 7 -0.78 16.26 -0.94
N ARG A 8 -0.82 17.27 -1.82
CA ARG A 8 -2.06 17.94 -2.20
C ARG A 8 -3.07 16.96 -2.83
N THR A 9 -2.66 16.21 -3.85
CA THR A 9 -3.56 15.29 -4.56
C THR A 9 -4.03 14.13 -3.68
N LEU A 10 -3.15 13.60 -2.81
CA LEU A 10 -3.54 12.58 -1.84
C LEU A 10 -4.54 13.14 -0.82
N TRP A 11 -4.32 14.36 -0.31
CA TRP A 11 -5.24 15.03 0.62
C TRP A 11 -6.61 15.21 -0.01
N GLU A 12 -6.68 15.76 -1.23
CA GLU A 12 -7.92 15.92 -2.00
C GLU A 12 -8.68 14.61 -2.16
N THR A 13 -7.96 13.48 -2.30
CA THR A 13 -8.55 12.15 -2.45
C THR A 13 -9.14 11.61 -1.14
N VAL A 14 -8.46 11.85 0.00
CA VAL A 14 -8.81 11.20 1.28
C VAL A 14 -9.57 12.10 2.26
N ARG A 15 -9.63 13.41 2.02
CA ARG A 15 -10.18 14.39 2.98
C ARG A 15 -11.60 14.06 3.44
N ASP A 16 -12.44 13.56 2.53
CA ASP A 16 -13.86 13.25 2.80
C ASP A 16 -14.08 11.77 3.21
N ALA A 17 -13.02 10.95 3.24
CA ALA A 17 -13.12 9.53 3.59
C ALA A 17 -13.34 9.34 5.09
N LYS A 18 -14.41 8.65 5.51
CA LYS A 18 -14.65 8.41 6.95
C LYS A 18 -13.60 7.50 7.60
N THR A 19 -13.01 6.61 6.81
CA THR A 19 -12.02 5.62 7.26
C THR A 19 -10.96 5.48 6.19
N ILE A 20 -9.70 5.41 6.60
CA ILE A 20 -8.55 5.20 5.71
C ILE A 20 -7.94 3.85 6.05
N VAL A 21 -7.99 2.91 5.10
CA VAL A 21 -7.46 1.56 5.31
C VAL A 21 -6.02 1.52 4.83
N VAL A 22 -5.14 0.95 5.66
CA VAL A 22 -3.74 0.69 5.31
C VAL A 22 -3.34 -0.73 5.66
N TYR A 23 -2.13 -1.11 5.24
CA TYR A 23 -1.50 -2.37 5.62
C TYR A 23 -0.11 -2.06 6.19
N SER A 24 -0.01 -2.01 7.52
CA SER A 24 1.16 -1.58 8.30
C SER A 24 1.30 -0.06 8.49
N SER A 25 2.38 0.35 9.17
CA SER A 25 2.64 1.73 9.60
C SER A 25 3.48 2.56 8.62
N PHE A 26 3.78 2.03 7.43
CA PHE A 26 4.70 2.65 6.48
C PHE A 26 4.21 4.02 6.01
N GLU A 27 2.96 4.11 5.55
CA GLU A 27 2.35 5.32 5.00
C GLU A 27 2.34 6.45 6.04
N ARG A 28 1.93 6.13 7.27
CA ARG A 28 1.97 7.06 8.41
C ARG A 28 3.37 7.60 8.64
N THR A 29 4.38 6.73 8.57
CA THR A 29 5.79 7.13 8.77
C THR A 29 6.25 8.08 7.68
N GLN A 30 5.94 7.79 6.41
CA GLN A 30 6.31 8.67 5.29
C GLN A 30 5.63 10.03 5.37
N VAL A 31 4.32 10.07 5.66
CA VAL A 31 3.57 11.33 5.81
C VAL A 31 4.09 12.14 7.00
N LYS A 32 4.42 11.49 8.12
CA LYS A 32 5.05 12.16 9.28
C LYS A 32 6.37 12.83 8.91
N HIS A 33 7.23 12.18 8.12
CA HIS A 33 8.46 12.79 7.62
C HIS A 33 8.19 13.98 6.70
N MET A 34 7.18 13.91 5.84
CA MET A 34 6.79 15.02 4.96
C MET A 34 6.24 16.21 5.77
N ALA A 35 5.44 15.95 6.80
CA ALA A 35 4.95 16.99 7.71
C ALA A 35 6.09 17.67 8.48
N ALA A 36 7.04 16.88 9.01
CA ALA A 36 8.23 17.41 9.67
C ALA A 36 9.12 18.24 8.75
N ALA A 37 9.11 17.96 7.44
CA ALA A 37 9.82 18.72 6.43
C ALA A 37 9.06 19.98 5.94
N GLY A 38 7.88 20.28 6.50
CA GLY A 38 7.08 21.44 6.13
C GLY A 38 6.44 21.35 4.73
N ILE A 39 6.23 20.14 4.20
CA ILE A 39 5.59 19.96 2.90
C ILE A 39 4.11 20.38 3.01
N PRO A 40 3.60 21.24 2.11
CA PRO A 40 2.19 21.62 2.09
C PRO A 40 1.24 20.41 2.07
N PHE A 41 0.11 20.50 2.78
CA PHE A 41 -0.90 19.44 2.94
C PHE A 41 -0.46 18.19 3.73
N ALA A 42 0.82 18.05 4.08
CA ALA A 42 1.30 16.87 4.80
C ALA A 42 0.83 16.82 6.26
N ALA A 43 0.59 17.97 6.89
CA ALA A 43 0.06 18.03 8.25
C ALA A 43 -1.41 17.58 8.30
N GLU A 44 -2.21 18.04 7.34
CA GLU A 44 -3.61 17.65 7.18
C GLU A 44 -3.73 16.15 6.85
N LEU A 45 -2.84 15.63 6.00
CA LEU A 45 -2.73 14.19 5.78
C LEU A 45 -2.34 13.42 7.03
N LEU A 46 -1.41 13.94 7.83
CA LEU A 46 -0.98 13.27 9.06
C LEU A 46 -2.14 13.20 10.06
N ASP A 47 -2.84 14.31 10.29
CA ASP A 47 -4.03 14.36 11.15
C ASP A 47 -5.13 13.39 10.69
N ALA A 48 -5.38 13.35 9.38
CA ALA A 48 -6.30 12.39 8.78
C ALA A 48 -5.93 10.93 9.07
N LEU A 49 -4.65 10.59 8.93
CA LEU A 49 -4.15 9.25 9.21
C LEU A 49 -4.13 8.96 10.72
N GLU A 50 -3.90 9.92 11.59
CA GLU A 50 -3.92 9.66 13.04
C GLU A 50 -5.33 9.41 13.58
N THR A 51 -6.33 10.04 12.96
CA THR A 51 -7.72 10.01 13.44
C THR A 51 -8.60 8.94 12.78
N ARG A 52 -8.33 8.57 11.52
CA ARG A 52 -9.25 7.74 10.72
C ARG A 52 -8.66 6.43 10.21
N ILE A 53 -7.41 6.10 10.57
CA ILE A 53 -6.73 4.93 10.02
C ILE A 53 -7.22 3.62 10.62
N VAL A 54 -7.32 2.60 9.79
CA VAL A 54 -7.51 1.20 10.17
C VAL A 54 -6.41 0.39 9.54
N ASP A 55 -5.56 -0.23 10.37
CA ASP A 55 -4.46 -1.07 9.95
C ASP A 55 -4.90 -2.54 9.87
N LEU A 56 -5.00 -3.07 8.65
CA LEU A 56 -5.38 -4.46 8.43
C LEU A 56 -4.33 -5.45 8.92
N GLU A 57 -3.03 -5.12 8.87
CA GLU A 57 -2.00 -6.02 9.35
C GLU A 57 -2.15 -6.25 10.85
N LYS A 58 -2.42 -5.18 11.60
CA LYS A 58 -2.67 -5.27 13.05
C LYS A 58 -3.86 -6.17 13.35
N ILE A 59 -4.98 -6.00 12.64
CA ILE A 59 -6.17 -6.84 12.81
C ILE A 59 -5.85 -8.30 12.56
N VAL A 60 -5.15 -8.61 11.46
CA VAL A 60 -4.73 -9.99 11.15
C VAL A 60 -3.85 -10.53 12.27
N LYS A 61 -2.80 -9.79 12.64
CA LYS A 61 -1.82 -10.21 13.65
C LYS A 61 -2.45 -10.53 15.01
N GLU A 62 -3.46 -9.78 15.40
CA GLU A 62 -4.08 -9.89 16.73
C GLU A 62 -5.26 -10.89 16.77
N ASN A 63 -5.91 -11.16 15.63
CA ASN A 63 -7.21 -11.86 15.63
C ASN A 63 -7.31 -13.04 14.66
N VAL A 64 -6.40 -13.20 13.70
CA VAL A 64 -6.52 -14.22 12.65
C VAL A 64 -5.22 -14.97 12.49
N TYR A 65 -5.30 -16.30 12.62
CA TYR A 65 -4.19 -17.19 12.32
C TYR A 65 -4.64 -18.36 11.45
N LEU A 66 -3.96 -18.54 10.32
CA LEU A 66 -4.01 -19.75 9.53
C LEU A 66 -2.63 -20.37 9.51
N GLU A 67 -2.54 -21.70 9.49
CA GLU A 67 -1.25 -22.41 9.42
C GLU A 67 -0.39 -21.92 8.24
N ALA A 68 -1.04 -21.62 7.11
CA ALA A 68 -0.41 -21.06 5.92
C ALA A 68 0.33 -19.73 6.17
N PHE A 69 0.01 -18.99 7.23
CA PHE A 69 0.68 -17.73 7.57
C PHE A 69 2.12 -17.95 8.04
N LYS A 70 2.45 -19.12 8.60
CA LYS A 70 3.80 -19.44 9.12
C LYS A 70 4.35 -18.32 10.03
N TYR A 71 3.51 -17.82 10.95
CA TYR A 71 3.79 -16.70 11.87
C TYR A 71 4.13 -15.35 11.22
N ARG A 72 3.89 -15.19 9.91
CA ARG A 72 4.06 -13.93 9.18
C ARG A 72 2.73 -13.30 8.85
N THR A 73 2.70 -11.97 8.87
CA THR A 73 1.48 -11.18 8.68
C THR A 73 1.57 -10.23 7.49
N SER A 74 2.62 -10.31 6.68
CA SER A 74 2.72 -9.48 5.47
C SER A 74 1.60 -9.78 4.49
N ILE A 75 1.15 -8.78 3.74
CA ILE A 75 0.02 -8.94 2.81
C ILE A 75 0.23 -10.07 1.80
N LYS A 76 1.48 -10.31 1.38
CA LYS A 76 1.81 -11.39 0.44
C LYS A 76 1.73 -12.79 1.02
N THR A 77 1.79 -12.88 2.35
CA THR A 77 1.58 -14.14 3.07
C THR A 77 0.09 -14.33 3.31
N VAL A 78 -0.59 -13.27 3.75
CA VAL A 78 -2.00 -13.30 4.17
C VAL A 78 -2.95 -13.41 2.98
N LEU A 79 -2.68 -12.67 1.90
CA LEU A 79 -3.53 -12.62 0.71
C LEU A 79 -3.79 -14.00 0.09
N PRO A 80 -2.78 -14.80 -0.32
CA PRO A 80 -3.06 -16.10 -0.93
C PRO A 80 -3.67 -17.11 0.04
N ALA A 81 -3.48 -16.94 1.35
CA ALA A 81 -4.08 -17.82 2.35
C ALA A 81 -5.56 -17.50 2.58
N LEU A 82 -5.96 -16.23 2.50
CA LEU A 82 -7.37 -15.81 2.63
C LEU A 82 -8.13 -15.78 1.29
N VAL A 83 -7.40 -15.60 0.18
CA VAL A 83 -7.93 -15.42 -1.18
C VAL A 83 -7.04 -16.21 -2.14
N PRO A 84 -7.18 -17.56 -2.21
CA PRO A 84 -6.26 -18.43 -2.97
C PRO A 84 -6.18 -18.13 -4.47
N THR A 85 -7.19 -17.46 -5.03
CA THR A 85 -7.24 -17.06 -6.43
C THR A 85 -6.45 -15.78 -6.73
N MET A 86 -5.84 -15.14 -5.72
CA MET A 86 -5.12 -13.87 -5.88
C MET A 86 -3.70 -13.96 -5.33
N SER A 87 -2.73 -13.58 -6.17
CA SER A 87 -1.32 -13.50 -5.79
C SER A 87 -0.59 -12.45 -6.63
N TYR A 88 0.71 -12.28 -6.39
CA TYR A 88 1.60 -11.43 -7.19
C TYR A 88 2.37 -12.23 -8.25
N GLN A 89 2.04 -13.52 -8.43
CA GLN A 89 2.76 -14.41 -9.33
C GLN A 89 2.59 -13.97 -10.79
N GLY A 90 3.70 -13.96 -11.53
CA GLY A 90 3.72 -13.56 -12.94
C GLY A 90 3.82 -12.04 -13.19
N MET A 91 3.84 -11.21 -12.14
CA MET A 91 4.08 -9.78 -12.28
C MET A 91 5.57 -9.49 -12.48
N ALA A 92 5.89 -8.52 -13.35
CA ALA A 92 7.27 -8.07 -13.56
C ALA A 92 7.88 -7.45 -12.28
N ILE A 93 7.04 -6.79 -11.48
CA ILE A 93 7.37 -6.27 -10.15
C ILE A 93 6.41 -6.90 -9.16
N ALA A 94 6.95 -7.64 -8.20
CA ALA A 94 6.16 -8.40 -7.22
C ALA A 94 6.55 -8.09 -5.77
N ASP A 95 7.51 -7.18 -5.54
CA ASP A 95 7.86 -6.72 -4.21
C ASP A 95 8.33 -5.28 -4.08
N GLY A 96 8.18 -4.74 -2.86
CA GLY A 96 8.44 -3.34 -2.57
C GLY A 96 9.91 -2.96 -2.78
N THR A 97 10.86 -3.86 -2.52
CA THR A 97 12.28 -3.59 -2.74
C THR A 97 12.58 -3.50 -4.24
N ALA A 98 12.02 -4.42 -5.03
CA ALA A 98 12.09 -4.39 -6.48
C ALA A 98 11.39 -3.13 -7.04
N ALA A 99 10.21 -2.78 -6.53
CA ALA A 99 9.48 -1.58 -6.93
C ALA A 99 10.29 -0.30 -6.66
N MET A 100 10.91 -0.17 -5.50
CA MET A 100 11.77 0.98 -5.17
C MET A 100 12.99 1.05 -6.11
N THR A 101 13.59 -0.10 -6.43
CA THR A 101 14.74 -0.18 -7.33
C THR A 101 14.35 0.23 -8.75
N GLU A 102 13.26 -0.31 -9.27
CA GLU A 102 12.79 0.00 -10.61
C GLU A 102 12.25 1.43 -10.71
N PHE A 103 11.64 1.98 -9.65
CA PHE A 103 11.28 3.40 -9.62
C PHE A 103 12.51 4.30 -9.75
N ARG A 104 13.59 4.02 -9.01
CA ARG A 104 14.86 4.76 -9.14
C ARG A 104 15.43 4.65 -10.55
N ARG A 105 15.38 3.46 -11.16
CA ARG A 105 15.79 3.25 -12.54
C ARG A 105 14.94 4.07 -13.52
N MET A 106 13.62 4.07 -13.35
CA MET A 106 12.67 4.79 -14.20
C MET A 106 12.92 6.30 -14.24
N VAL A 107 13.28 6.91 -13.11
CA VAL A 107 13.53 8.36 -13.01
C VAL A 107 14.97 8.76 -13.31
N ASP A 108 15.87 7.81 -13.52
CA ASP A 108 17.25 8.09 -13.92
C ASP A 108 17.28 8.62 -15.37
N PRO A 109 17.84 9.82 -15.62
CA PRO A 109 17.93 10.39 -16.97
C PRO A 109 18.69 9.53 -17.99
N ARG A 110 19.49 8.57 -17.53
CA ARG A 110 20.25 7.64 -18.38
C ARG A 110 19.44 6.43 -18.83
N THR A 111 18.26 6.22 -18.27
CA THR A 111 17.38 5.11 -18.65
C THR A 111 16.70 5.43 -19.97
N ASP A 112 16.78 4.49 -20.91
CA ASP A 112 16.10 4.56 -22.20
C ASP A 112 14.59 4.87 -22.03
N PRO A 113 14.00 5.79 -22.80
CA PRO A 113 12.59 6.17 -22.65
C PRO A 113 11.60 5.02 -22.82
N VAL A 114 11.87 4.07 -23.72
CA VAL A 114 11.00 2.89 -23.91
C VAL A 114 11.07 2.00 -22.67
N ARG A 115 12.27 1.78 -22.13
CA ARG A 115 12.43 1.05 -20.87
C ARG A 115 11.77 1.76 -19.69
N ALA A 116 11.91 3.08 -19.58
CA ALA A 116 11.27 3.87 -18.53
C ALA A 116 9.73 3.76 -18.59
N ALA A 117 9.15 3.82 -19.79
CA ALA A 117 7.73 3.64 -20.00
C ALA A 117 7.25 2.23 -19.60
N GLN A 118 8.03 1.19 -19.92
CA GLN A 118 7.72 -0.19 -19.49
C GLN A 118 7.72 -0.30 -17.96
N ILE A 119 8.77 0.20 -17.31
CA ILE A 119 8.86 0.18 -15.84
C ILE A 119 7.67 0.91 -15.21
N ARG A 120 7.27 2.06 -15.78
CA ARG A 120 6.09 2.79 -15.30
C ARG A 120 4.83 1.94 -15.34
N ASN A 121 4.60 1.21 -16.43
CA ASN A 121 3.44 0.33 -16.56
C ASN A 121 3.49 -0.82 -15.56
N ASP A 122 4.66 -1.42 -15.37
CA ASP A 122 4.88 -2.51 -14.40
C ASP A 122 4.64 -2.03 -12.95
N LEU A 123 5.13 -0.83 -12.60
CA LEU A 123 4.89 -0.20 -11.30
C LEU A 123 3.41 0.12 -11.08
N LEU A 124 2.71 0.64 -12.10
CA LEU A 124 1.27 0.91 -11.99
C LEU A 124 0.46 -0.37 -11.81
N ALA A 125 0.82 -1.45 -12.52
CA ALA A 125 0.21 -2.76 -12.32
C ALA A 125 0.43 -3.26 -10.89
N TYR A 126 1.65 -3.13 -10.36
CA TYR A 126 1.98 -3.46 -8.98
C TYR A 126 1.18 -2.63 -7.96
N CYS A 127 1.13 -1.30 -8.11
CA CYS A 127 0.35 -0.42 -7.23
C CYS A 127 -1.15 -0.74 -7.25
N LYS A 128 -1.70 -1.06 -8.43
CA LYS A 128 -3.09 -1.51 -8.56
C LYS A 128 -3.33 -2.81 -7.79
N GLN A 129 -2.42 -3.78 -7.90
CA GLN A 129 -2.50 -5.05 -7.19
C GLN A 129 -2.43 -4.85 -5.66
N ASP A 130 -1.52 -4.00 -5.17
CA ASP A 130 -1.40 -3.67 -3.74
C ASP A 130 -2.71 -3.11 -3.16
N THR A 131 -3.36 -2.19 -3.90
CA THR A 131 -4.65 -1.64 -3.47
C THR A 131 -5.76 -2.70 -3.48
N LEU A 132 -5.86 -3.48 -4.56
CA LEU A 132 -6.88 -4.52 -4.67
C LEU A 132 -6.68 -5.62 -3.61
N ALA A 133 -5.44 -5.96 -3.29
CA ALA A 133 -5.10 -6.94 -2.26
C ALA A 133 -5.65 -6.52 -0.89
N MET A 134 -5.50 -5.25 -0.51
CA MET A 134 -6.07 -4.73 0.75
C MET A 134 -7.60 -4.85 0.77
N VAL A 135 -8.27 -4.53 -0.35
CA VAL A 135 -9.73 -4.66 -0.48
C VAL A 135 -10.19 -6.11 -0.34
N GLU A 136 -9.51 -7.04 -1.01
CA GLU A 136 -9.86 -8.47 -0.95
C GLU A 136 -9.57 -9.09 0.41
N VAL A 137 -8.46 -8.72 1.07
CA VAL A 137 -8.17 -9.11 2.45
C VAL A 137 -9.26 -8.58 3.38
N TYR A 138 -9.63 -7.30 3.29
CA TYR A 138 -10.72 -6.73 4.08
C TYR A 138 -12.03 -7.51 3.89
N ARG A 139 -12.40 -7.82 2.65
CA ARG A 139 -13.60 -8.62 2.33
C ARG A 139 -13.53 -10.02 2.93
N ALA A 140 -12.36 -10.66 2.90
CA ALA A 140 -12.15 -11.97 3.50
C ALA A 140 -12.28 -11.94 5.03
N LEU A 141 -11.64 -10.97 5.69
CA LEU A 141 -11.76 -10.76 7.14
C LEU A 141 -13.21 -10.52 7.56
N ARG A 142 -13.96 -9.74 6.78
CA ARG A 142 -15.39 -9.51 7.01
C ARG A 142 -16.23 -10.79 6.93
N ARG A 143 -15.93 -11.68 5.99
CA ARG A 143 -16.62 -12.99 5.89
C ARG A 143 -16.30 -13.86 7.10
N LEU A 144 -15.04 -13.93 7.52
CA LEU A 144 -14.63 -14.67 8.72
C LEU A 144 -15.37 -14.16 9.96
N ALA A 145 -15.42 -12.84 10.16
CA ALA A 145 -16.10 -12.24 11.31
C ALA A 145 -17.63 -12.38 11.29
N SER A 146 -18.22 -12.67 10.12
CA SER A 146 -19.67 -12.88 9.98
C SER A 146 -20.07 -14.36 9.99
N THR A 147 -19.09 -15.26 10.15
CA THR A 147 -19.35 -16.69 10.29
C THR A 147 -19.77 -16.95 11.75
N PRO A 148 -20.95 -17.53 12.00
CA PRO A 148 -21.44 -17.79 13.36
C PRO A 148 -20.60 -18.78 14.15
#